data_AF-A0A351T8K7-F1
#
_entry.id   AF-A0A351T8K7-F1
#
_cell.length_a   1.000
_cell.length_b   1.000
_cell.length_c   1.000
_cell.angle_alpha   90.00
_cell.angle_beta   90.00
_cell.angle_gamma   90.00
#
_symmetry.space_group_name_H-M   'P 1'
#
loop_
_entity.id
_entity.type
_entity.pdbx_description
1 polymer ?
#
loop_
_entity_poly.entity_id
_entity_poly.type
_entity_poly.pdbx_seq_one_letter_code
_entity_poly.pdbx_strand_id
1 'polypeptide(L)'
;ADPAMAVELLQSVDARGYRPALSFHVGSQCVVPKAYRTALEIVADVIDKSGVTPAYINVGGGFPACGMEQTPPPLGDYFDEIRKASAQFGFSGEIPLICEPGRAIVARAASLVVQVHLRKDDRLYLNDGVFGCLSELVYGGIIPPMRPVRMGKPHSDELQPFTLFGPTCDSSDVAPSQFALPVDMAEGDWIEIRDIGAYSNALQTNFNGFHTDTFVEIHPELG
;
A
#
# COMPACT_ATOMS: atom_id res chain seq x y z
N ALA A 1 17.98 -12.18 5.80
CA ALA A 1 18.89 -13.31 6.10
C ALA A 1 18.15 -14.58 5.74
N ASP A 2 18.82 -15.58 5.18
CA ASP A 2 18.23 -16.93 5.21
C ASP A 2 18.14 -17.43 6.67
N PRO A 3 17.34 -18.48 6.95
CA PRO A 3 17.15 -18.97 8.31
C PRO A 3 18.45 -19.43 9.01
N ALA A 4 19.41 -19.99 8.27
CA ALA A 4 20.67 -20.46 8.86
C ALA A 4 21.52 -19.28 9.34
N MET A 5 21.65 -18.24 8.52
CA MET A 5 22.32 -17.01 8.90
C MET A 5 21.59 -16.29 10.05
N ALA A 6 20.26 -16.37 10.12
CA ALA A 6 19.50 -15.78 11.23
C ALA A 6 19.85 -16.43 12.58
N VAL A 7 20.03 -17.76 12.62
CA VAL A 7 20.47 -18.50 13.82
C VAL A 7 21.83 -17.99 14.30
N GLU A 8 22.82 -17.93 13.40
CA GLU A 8 24.17 -17.48 13.73
C GLU A 8 24.20 -16.03 14.24
N LEU A 9 23.43 -15.15 13.61
CA LEU A 9 23.33 -13.75 14.01
C LEU A 9 22.66 -13.60 15.38
N LEU A 10 21.61 -14.36 15.65
CA LEU A 10 20.90 -14.31 16.93
C LEU A 10 21.82 -14.73 18.08
N GLN A 11 22.57 -15.82 17.91
CA GLN A 11 23.58 -16.29 18.86
C GLN A 11 24.72 -15.28 19.06
N SER A 12 25.19 -14.66 17.98
CA SER A 12 26.26 -13.66 18.03
C SER A 12 25.85 -12.40 18.79
N VAL A 13 24.61 -11.94 18.63
CA VAL A 13 24.05 -10.79 19.36
C VAL A 13 23.93 -11.11 20.84
N ASP A 14 23.41 -12.29 21.19
CA ASP A 14 23.25 -12.76 22.57
C ASP A 14 24.60 -12.95 23.27
N ALA A 15 25.57 -13.62 22.63
CA ALA A 15 26.90 -13.86 23.17
C ALA A 15 27.70 -12.57 23.47
N ARG A 16 27.32 -11.46 22.82
CA ARG A 16 27.90 -10.13 23.05
C ARG A 16 27.17 -9.32 24.14
N GLY A 17 26.13 -9.90 24.77
CA GLY A 17 25.35 -9.27 25.83
C GLY A 17 24.35 -8.21 25.34
N TYR A 18 24.03 -8.20 24.03
CA TYR A 18 22.97 -7.35 23.49
C TYR A 18 21.59 -8.03 23.62
N ARG A 19 20.52 -7.28 23.33
CA ARG A 19 19.14 -7.79 23.35
C ARG A 19 18.69 -8.16 21.93
N PRO A 20 18.72 -9.44 21.52
CA PRO A 20 18.30 -9.85 20.20
C PRO A 20 16.79 -9.72 20.00
N ALA A 21 16.36 -9.47 18.77
CA ALA A 21 14.96 -9.53 18.34
C ALA A 21 14.89 -10.11 16.93
N LEU A 22 13.73 -10.67 16.57
CA LEU A 22 13.49 -11.21 15.23
C LEU A 22 12.41 -10.40 14.51
N SER A 23 12.59 -10.19 13.22
CA SER A 23 11.62 -9.51 12.36
C SER A 23 11.46 -10.23 11.04
N PHE A 24 10.23 -10.26 10.52
CA PHE A 24 9.95 -10.68 9.15
C PHE A 24 8.96 -9.72 8.49
N HIS A 25 8.83 -9.82 7.17
CA HIS A 25 7.86 -9.04 6.40
C HIS A 25 7.30 -9.92 5.27
N VAL A 26 5.97 -10.06 5.21
CA VAL A 26 5.30 -10.95 4.21
C VAL A 26 5.09 -10.30 2.85
N GLY A 27 5.45 -9.03 2.71
CA GLY A 27 5.23 -8.21 1.51
C GLY A 27 4.04 -7.25 1.70
N SER A 28 4.08 -6.10 1.02
CA SER A 28 2.97 -5.12 1.04
C SER A 28 1.72 -5.72 0.39
N GLN A 29 0.53 -5.29 0.83
CA GLN A 29 -0.76 -5.71 0.25
C GLN A 29 -0.93 -7.24 0.23
N CYS A 30 -0.58 -7.92 1.32
CA CYS A 30 -0.70 -9.38 1.43
C CYS A 30 -2.18 -9.79 1.52
N VAL A 31 -2.69 -10.51 0.52
CA VAL A 31 -4.08 -10.99 0.47
C VAL A 31 -4.28 -12.38 1.09
N VAL A 32 -3.23 -12.96 1.69
CA VAL A 32 -3.23 -14.32 2.23
C VAL A 32 -2.81 -14.32 3.71
N PRO A 33 -3.77 -14.32 4.67
CA PRO A 33 -3.46 -14.33 6.10
C PRO A 33 -2.47 -15.43 6.54
N LYS A 34 -2.57 -16.62 5.93
CA LYS A 34 -1.69 -17.77 6.23
C LYS A 34 -0.19 -17.50 5.97
N ALA A 35 0.17 -16.48 5.19
CA ALA A 35 1.56 -16.10 4.98
C ALA A 35 2.28 -15.75 6.30
N TYR A 36 1.56 -15.12 7.25
CA TYR A 36 2.11 -14.80 8.57
C TYR A 36 2.37 -16.05 9.41
N ARG A 37 1.53 -17.09 9.30
CA ARG A 37 1.77 -18.38 9.95
C ARG A 37 3.06 -19.02 9.45
N THR A 38 3.23 -19.09 8.13
CA THR A 38 4.43 -19.67 7.52
C THR A 38 5.69 -18.92 7.95
N ALA A 39 5.63 -17.59 8.04
CA ALA A 39 6.75 -16.81 8.55
C ALA A 39 7.04 -17.06 10.03
N LEU A 40 6.00 -17.17 10.87
CA LEU A 40 6.14 -17.51 12.29
C LEU A 40 6.70 -18.92 12.52
N GLU A 41 6.38 -19.88 11.64
CA GLU A 41 6.97 -21.22 11.66
C GLU A 41 8.48 -21.17 11.42
N ILE A 42 8.94 -20.35 10.48
CA ILE A 42 10.38 -20.12 10.24
C ILE A 42 11.03 -19.45 11.46
N VAL A 43 10.36 -18.48 12.07
CA VAL A 43 10.85 -17.84 13.30
C VAL A 43 10.99 -18.86 14.45
N ALA A 44 10.02 -19.76 14.61
CA ALA A 44 10.08 -20.83 15.61
C ALA A 44 11.31 -21.73 15.39
N ASP A 45 11.53 -22.18 14.16
CA ASP A 45 12.70 -23.00 13.79
C ASP A 45 14.03 -22.28 14.06
N VAL A 46 14.12 -20.97 13.81
CA VAL A 46 15.30 -20.15 14.13
C VAL A 46 15.52 -20.07 15.65
N ILE A 47 14.47 -19.83 16.43
CA ILE A 47 14.55 -19.77 17.89
C ILE A 47 15.03 -21.12 18.44
N ASP A 48 14.39 -22.22 18.02
CA ASP A 48 14.72 -23.57 18.47
C ASP A 48 16.17 -23.95 18.16
N LYS A 49 16.63 -23.67 16.94
CA LYS A 49 18.02 -23.96 16.51
C LYS A 49 19.05 -23.08 17.18
N SER A 50 18.70 -21.82 17.47
CA SER A 50 19.62 -20.88 18.11
C SER A 50 19.77 -21.14 19.62
N GLY A 51 18.72 -21.63 20.28
CA GLY A 51 18.63 -21.72 21.73
C GLY A 51 18.52 -20.36 22.43
N VAL A 52 18.25 -19.28 21.69
CA VAL A 52 18.20 -17.90 22.20
C VAL A 52 16.77 -17.39 22.17
N THR A 53 16.27 -16.90 23.31
CA THR A 53 14.95 -16.26 23.41
C THR A 53 15.05 -14.79 22.97
N PRO A 54 14.37 -14.37 21.88
CA PRO A 54 14.38 -12.96 21.47
C PRO A 54 13.56 -12.09 22.42
N ALA A 55 13.92 -10.82 22.52
CA ALA A 55 13.23 -9.84 23.34
C ALA A 55 11.81 -9.52 22.82
N TYR A 56 11.58 -9.63 21.51
CA TYR A 56 10.28 -9.53 20.85
C TYR A 56 10.37 -10.10 19.43
N ILE A 57 9.21 -10.39 18.84
CA ILE A 57 9.06 -10.72 17.42
C ILE A 57 8.27 -9.62 16.73
N ASN A 58 8.82 -9.07 15.67
CA ASN A 58 8.17 -8.11 14.81
C ASN A 58 7.61 -8.82 13.57
N VAL A 59 6.28 -8.89 13.46
CA VAL A 59 5.60 -9.56 12.34
C VAL A 59 5.54 -8.70 11.07
N GLY A 60 6.13 -7.50 11.13
CA GLY A 60 6.21 -6.55 10.03
C GLY A 60 4.86 -5.93 9.67
N GLY A 61 4.80 -5.38 8.47
CA GLY A 61 3.58 -4.90 7.83
C GLY A 61 3.00 -5.92 6.87
N GLY A 62 2.37 -5.42 5.80
CA GLY A 62 1.74 -6.24 4.77
C GLY A 62 0.23 -6.35 4.89
N PHE A 63 -0.35 -5.86 5.99
CA PHE A 63 -1.79 -5.71 6.14
C PHE A 63 -2.36 -4.90 4.97
N PRO A 64 -3.35 -5.45 4.24
CA PRO A 64 -3.84 -4.84 3.02
C PRO A 64 -4.77 -3.67 3.32
N ALA A 65 -4.86 -2.72 2.38
CA ALA A 65 -5.98 -1.81 2.33
C ALA A 65 -7.15 -2.43 1.54
N CYS A 66 -8.37 -2.13 1.97
CA CYS A 66 -9.60 -2.54 1.29
C CYS A 66 -10.02 -1.49 0.26
N GLY A 67 -10.82 -1.90 -0.73
CA GLY A 67 -11.40 -1.00 -1.72
C GLY A 67 -10.61 -0.88 -3.03
N MET A 68 -9.60 -1.71 -3.23
CA MET A 68 -8.92 -1.86 -4.52
C MET A 68 -9.57 -2.98 -5.35
N GLU A 69 -9.05 -3.28 -6.54
CA GLU A 69 -9.59 -4.32 -7.44
C GLU A 69 -9.75 -5.70 -6.77
N GLN A 70 -8.86 -6.05 -5.84
CA GLN A 70 -8.98 -7.24 -5.00
C GLN A 70 -9.60 -6.89 -3.64
N THR A 71 -10.57 -7.70 -3.22
CA THR A 71 -11.12 -7.64 -1.86
C THR A 71 -10.31 -8.56 -0.95
N PRO A 72 -9.40 -8.05 -0.11
CA PRO A 72 -8.69 -8.88 0.85
C PRO A 72 -9.63 -9.41 1.94
N PRO A 73 -9.24 -10.48 2.65
CA PRO A 73 -9.89 -10.86 3.90
C PRO A 73 -9.97 -9.69 4.89
N PRO A 74 -10.96 -9.70 5.82
CA PRO A 74 -11.02 -8.74 6.91
C PRO A 74 -9.70 -8.67 7.68
N LEU A 75 -9.32 -7.47 8.11
CA LEU A 75 -8.07 -7.26 8.86
C LEU A 75 -8.00 -8.13 10.13
N GLY A 76 -9.15 -8.41 10.76
CA GLY A 76 -9.27 -9.32 11.91
C GLY A 76 -8.73 -10.72 11.64
N ASP A 77 -8.91 -11.25 10.43
CA ASP A 77 -8.46 -12.61 10.06
C ASP A 77 -6.93 -12.74 10.10
N TYR A 78 -6.21 -11.67 9.75
CA TYR A 78 -4.75 -11.61 9.84
C TYR A 78 -4.29 -11.65 11.29
N PHE A 79 -4.88 -10.82 12.14
CA PHE A 79 -4.56 -10.79 13.56
C PHE A 79 -4.92 -12.10 14.25
N ASP A 80 -6.06 -12.72 13.90
CA ASP A 80 -6.46 -14.01 14.43
C ASP A 80 -5.51 -15.13 14.02
N GLU A 81 -5.03 -15.12 12.77
CA GLU A 81 -4.05 -16.10 12.31
C GLU A 81 -2.69 -15.93 12.99
N ILE A 82 -2.22 -14.68 13.16
CA ILE A 82 -1.01 -14.37 13.94
C ILE A 82 -1.16 -14.85 15.38
N ARG A 83 -2.31 -14.60 16.02
CA ARG A 83 -2.58 -15.01 17.41
C ARG A 83 -2.58 -16.52 17.55
N LYS A 84 -3.23 -17.24 16.62
CA LYS A 84 -3.28 -18.71 16.59
C LYS A 84 -1.88 -19.31 16.39
N ALA A 85 -1.12 -18.80 15.42
CA ALA A 85 0.24 -19.27 15.16
C ALA A 85 1.19 -18.98 16.33
N SER A 86 1.10 -17.78 16.91
CA SER A 86 1.85 -17.40 18.12
C SER A 86 1.58 -18.34 19.30
N ALA A 87 0.31 -18.69 19.54
CA ALA A 87 -0.06 -19.62 20.59
C ALA A 87 0.46 -21.04 20.31
N GLN A 88 0.38 -21.49 19.05
CA GLN A 88 0.85 -22.81 18.64
C GLN A 88 2.37 -22.97 18.82
N PHE A 89 3.16 -21.93 18.53
CA PHE A 89 4.62 -21.97 18.63
C PHE A 89 5.14 -21.49 20.01
N GLY A 90 4.26 -21.30 20.99
CA GLY A 90 4.67 -20.97 22.37
C GLY A 90 5.12 -19.52 22.59
N PHE A 91 4.90 -18.61 21.64
CA PHE A 91 5.30 -17.21 21.79
C PHE A 91 4.35 -16.43 22.71
N SER A 92 3.09 -16.86 22.80
CA SER A 92 2.04 -16.15 23.52
C SER A 92 2.31 -16.08 25.03
N GLY A 93 2.54 -14.87 25.54
CA GLY A 93 2.80 -14.61 26.95
C GLY A 93 4.28 -14.64 27.35
N GLU A 94 5.14 -15.21 26.51
CA GLU A 94 6.59 -15.29 26.74
C GLU A 94 7.36 -14.25 25.92
N ILE A 95 6.97 -14.05 24.65
CA ILE A 95 7.65 -13.16 23.70
C ILE A 95 6.65 -12.12 23.18
N PRO A 96 6.86 -10.81 23.45
CA PRO A 96 6.02 -9.76 22.90
C PRO A 96 5.99 -9.76 21.37
N LEU A 97 4.80 -9.56 20.80
CA LEU A 97 4.63 -9.36 19.37
C LEU A 97 4.40 -7.88 19.06
N ILE A 98 5.08 -7.37 18.05
CA ILE A 98 4.86 -6.03 17.48
C ILE A 98 4.62 -6.14 15.97
N CYS A 99 4.07 -5.09 15.36
CA CYS A 99 3.83 -5.04 13.92
C CYS A 99 4.08 -3.63 13.36
N GLU A 100 4.23 -3.53 12.04
CA GLU A 100 4.56 -2.30 11.29
C GLU A 100 3.49 -1.96 10.23
N PRO A 101 2.22 -1.72 10.63
CA PRO A 101 1.17 -1.39 9.68
C PRO A 101 1.37 0.01 9.08
N GLY A 102 1.61 0.07 7.77
CA GLY A 102 1.64 1.33 7.01
C GLY A 102 0.35 1.53 6.23
N ARG A 103 0.27 0.88 5.06
CA ARG A 103 -0.86 0.99 4.11
C ARG A 103 -2.23 0.82 4.75
N ALA A 104 -2.39 -0.18 5.60
CA ALA A 104 -3.67 -0.45 6.28
C ALA A 104 -4.17 0.72 7.15
N ILE A 105 -3.28 1.59 7.64
CA ILE A 105 -3.65 2.77 8.42
C ILE A 105 -4.00 3.94 7.50
N VAL A 106 -3.13 4.23 6.53
CA VAL A 106 -3.15 5.54 5.83
C VAL A 106 -3.80 5.51 4.45
N ALA A 107 -4.01 4.35 3.82
CA ALA A 107 -4.50 4.30 2.43
C ALA A 107 -5.81 5.08 2.25
N ARG A 108 -6.79 4.88 3.15
CA ARG A 108 -8.10 5.54 3.09
C ARG A 108 -8.11 6.98 3.61
N ALA A 109 -6.99 7.47 4.13
CA ALA A 109 -6.92 8.79 4.76
C ALA A 109 -6.80 9.92 3.74
N ALA A 110 -6.45 9.63 2.49
CA ALA A 110 -6.28 10.64 1.44
C ALA A 110 -6.89 10.20 0.11
N SER A 111 -7.37 11.19 -0.64
CA SER A 111 -7.70 11.09 -2.06
C SER A 111 -6.86 12.10 -2.82
N LEU A 112 -6.44 11.74 -4.02
CA LEU A 112 -5.80 12.65 -4.97
C LEU A 112 -6.88 13.20 -5.90
N VAL A 113 -6.87 14.51 -6.15
CA VAL A 113 -7.81 15.15 -7.07
C VAL A 113 -7.01 15.75 -8.21
N VAL A 114 -7.20 15.19 -9.42
CA VAL A 114 -6.45 15.58 -10.63
C VAL A 114 -7.39 16.21 -11.65
N GLN A 115 -6.89 17.15 -12.44
CA GLN A 115 -7.63 17.78 -13.54
C GLN A 115 -7.21 17.20 -14.88
N VAL A 116 -8.19 16.99 -15.76
CA VAL A 116 -7.95 16.70 -17.18
C VAL A 116 -7.51 17.99 -17.87
N HIS A 117 -6.25 18.06 -18.28
CA HIS A 117 -5.70 19.20 -19.01
C HIS A 117 -5.93 19.10 -20.53
N LEU A 118 -6.03 17.87 -21.05
CA LEU A 118 -6.22 17.63 -22.48
C LEU A 118 -6.94 16.30 -22.71
N ARG A 119 -7.89 16.28 -23.65
CA ARG A 119 -8.47 15.06 -24.19
C ARG A 119 -8.08 14.87 -25.65
N LYS A 120 -7.64 13.67 -26.01
CA LYS A 120 -7.48 13.23 -27.40
C LYS A 120 -8.16 11.88 -27.55
N ASP A 121 -9.36 11.88 -28.12
CA ASP A 121 -10.21 10.69 -28.27
C ASP A 121 -10.46 9.99 -26.91
N ASP A 122 -9.84 8.82 -26.71
CA ASP A 122 -9.88 7.98 -25.51
C ASP A 122 -8.68 8.20 -24.58
N ARG A 123 -7.90 9.27 -24.78
CA ARG A 123 -6.73 9.62 -23.96
C ARG A 123 -6.98 10.87 -23.15
N LEU A 124 -6.80 10.78 -21.84
CA LEU A 124 -6.87 11.92 -20.92
C LEU A 124 -5.46 12.21 -20.37
N TYR A 125 -5.01 13.45 -20.51
CA TYR A 125 -3.75 13.92 -19.94
C TYR A 125 -4.06 14.70 -18.67
N LEU A 126 -3.50 14.24 -17.57
CA LEU A 126 -3.75 14.72 -16.23
C LEU A 126 -2.62 15.64 -15.78
N ASN A 127 -2.86 16.38 -14.70
CA ASN A 127 -1.86 17.23 -14.06
C ASN A 127 -1.01 16.51 -12.99
N ASP A 128 -1.20 15.20 -12.81
CA ASP A 128 -0.38 14.31 -12.00
C ASP A 128 -0.25 12.96 -12.73
N GLY A 129 0.77 12.17 -12.42
CA GLY A 129 1.16 10.98 -13.20
C GLY A 129 2.01 9.99 -12.42
N VAL A 130 2.64 9.08 -13.15
CA VAL A 130 3.48 8.00 -12.61
C VAL A 130 4.66 8.56 -11.82
N PHE A 131 5.21 9.70 -12.26
CA PHE A 131 6.31 10.39 -11.57
C PHE A 131 5.87 11.24 -10.38
N GLY A 132 4.57 11.44 -10.20
CA GLY A 132 3.98 12.09 -9.04
C GLY A 132 3.30 11.08 -8.12
N CYS A 133 2.02 11.29 -7.84
CA CYS A 133 1.28 10.51 -6.84
C CYS A 133 0.77 9.15 -7.34
N LEU A 134 0.93 8.81 -8.63
CA LEU A 134 0.35 7.62 -9.26
C LEU A 134 1.36 6.52 -9.58
N SER A 135 2.56 6.55 -9.01
CA SER A 135 3.61 5.55 -9.21
C SER A 135 3.16 4.11 -8.89
N GLU A 136 2.29 3.94 -7.90
CA GLU A 136 1.75 2.65 -7.47
C GLU A 136 0.87 1.97 -8.53
N LEU A 137 0.32 2.72 -9.50
CA LEU A 137 -0.39 2.12 -10.63
C LEU A 137 0.55 1.20 -11.43
N VAL A 138 1.81 1.61 -11.58
CA VAL A 138 2.81 0.90 -12.39
C VAL A 138 3.64 -0.06 -11.54
N TYR A 139 4.23 0.44 -10.45
CA TYR A 139 5.19 -0.34 -9.66
C TYR A 139 4.54 -1.18 -8.57
N GLY A 140 3.40 -0.74 -8.05
CA GLY A 140 2.64 -1.46 -7.03
C GLY A 140 1.57 -2.40 -7.60
N GLY A 141 1.20 -2.24 -8.87
CA GLY A 141 0.07 -2.94 -9.49
C GLY A 141 -1.26 -2.64 -8.79
N ILE A 142 -1.37 -1.46 -8.17
CA ILE A 142 -2.53 -1.04 -7.40
C ILE A 142 -3.47 -0.26 -8.29
N ILE A 143 -4.74 -0.65 -8.36
CA ILE A 143 -5.78 0.08 -9.07
C ILE A 143 -6.74 0.70 -8.03
N PRO A 144 -6.60 2.00 -7.71
CA PRO A 144 -7.47 2.70 -6.77
C PRO A 144 -8.84 3.03 -7.40
N PRO A 145 -9.91 3.17 -6.59
CA PRO A 145 -11.19 3.67 -7.07
C PRO A 145 -11.08 5.09 -7.61
N MET A 146 -11.66 5.33 -8.78
CA MET A 146 -11.71 6.65 -9.40
C MET A 146 -13.15 7.12 -9.55
N ARG A 147 -13.39 8.42 -9.33
CA ARG A 147 -14.70 9.06 -9.51
C ARG A 147 -14.53 10.34 -10.32
N PRO A 148 -15.24 10.50 -11.46
CA PRO A 148 -15.24 11.76 -12.19
C PRO A 148 -16.00 12.83 -11.39
N VAL A 149 -15.50 14.06 -11.45
CA VAL A 149 -16.04 15.22 -10.74
C VAL A 149 -16.13 16.40 -11.71
N ARG A 150 -17.36 16.89 -11.92
CA ARG A 150 -17.63 18.09 -12.70
C ARG A 150 -18.53 19.03 -11.92
N MET A 151 -18.17 20.31 -11.92
CA MET A 151 -18.98 21.36 -11.32
C MET A 151 -20.15 21.72 -12.24
N GLY A 152 -21.36 21.76 -11.70
CA GLY A 152 -22.56 22.14 -12.44
C GLY A 152 -23.25 20.96 -13.11
N LYS A 153 -22.99 20.73 -14.41
CA LYS A 153 -23.68 19.68 -15.17
C LYS A 153 -23.15 18.30 -14.77
N PRO A 154 -24.00 17.31 -14.48
CA PRO A 154 -23.57 15.93 -14.29
C PRO A 154 -22.89 15.36 -15.54
N HIS A 155 -22.05 14.35 -15.33
CA HIS A 155 -21.51 13.53 -16.41
C HIS A 155 -22.59 12.63 -17.04
N SER A 156 -22.30 12.13 -18.24
CA SER A 156 -23.09 11.04 -18.83
C SER A 156 -22.99 9.77 -17.97
N ASP A 157 -24.07 9.00 -17.92
CA ASP A 157 -24.05 7.63 -17.36
C ASP A 157 -23.38 6.62 -18.32
N GLU A 158 -23.24 6.98 -19.60
CA GLU A 158 -22.54 6.17 -20.60
C GLU A 158 -21.03 6.24 -20.36
N LEU A 159 -20.39 5.07 -20.22
CA LEU A 159 -18.97 4.93 -19.95
C LEU A 159 -18.23 4.39 -21.18
N GLN A 160 -16.98 4.82 -21.34
CA GLN A 160 -16.03 4.21 -22.28
C GLN A 160 -14.66 4.05 -21.62
N PRO A 161 -13.80 3.15 -22.12
CA PRO A 161 -12.43 3.05 -21.64
C PRO A 161 -11.62 4.30 -22.01
N PHE A 162 -10.86 4.82 -21.05
CA PHE A 162 -9.87 5.86 -21.27
C PHE A 162 -8.49 5.42 -20.79
N THR A 163 -7.46 5.79 -21.53
CA THR A 163 -6.06 5.70 -21.11
C THR A 163 -5.65 7.01 -20.42
N LEU A 164 -5.11 6.92 -19.21
CA LEU A 164 -4.67 8.08 -18.43
C LEU A 164 -3.17 8.30 -18.62
N PHE A 165 -2.79 9.53 -18.94
CA PHE A 165 -1.41 9.98 -19.10
C PHE A 165 -1.12 11.04 -18.04
N GLY A 166 0.10 11.03 -17.50
CA GLY A 166 0.58 12.12 -16.67
C GLY A 166 1.06 13.33 -17.48
N PRO A 167 1.54 14.37 -16.79
CA PRO A 167 1.88 15.66 -17.41
C PRO A 167 3.27 15.68 -18.07
N THR A 168 4.08 14.63 -17.90
CA THR A 168 5.48 14.68 -18.34
C THR A 168 5.65 14.33 -19.82
N CYS A 169 6.86 14.57 -20.36
CA CYS A 169 7.19 14.22 -21.74
C CYS A 169 7.69 12.77 -21.90
N ASP A 170 7.76 12.01 -20.80
CA ASP A 170 8.26 10.64 -20.82
C ASP A 170 7.14 9.68 -21.24
N SER A 171 7.43 8.80 -22.19
CA SER A 171 6.48 7.79 -22.69
C SER A 171 6.02 6.78 -21.65
N SER A 172 6.74 6.66 -20.52
CA SER A 172 6.37 5.80 -19.38
C SER A 172 5.37 6.44 -18.43
N ASP A 173 5.05 7.73 -18.60
CA ASP A 173 4.07 8.46 -17.78
C ASP A 173 2.64 8.18 -18.24
N VAL A 174 2.27 6.90 -18.19
CA VAL A 174 0.98 6.38 -18.64
C VAL A 174 0.52 5.27 -17.71
N ALA A 175 -0.76 5.27 -17.36
CA ALA A 175 -1.33 4.21 -16.56
C ALA A 175 -1.36 2.89 -17.37
N PRO A 176 -1.07 1.73 -16.74
CA PRO A 176 -0.93 0.47 -17.45
C PRO A 176 -2.27 -0.16 -17.87
N SER A 177 -3.40 0.39 -17.43
CA SER A 177 -4.74 -0.11 -17.70
C SER A 177 -5.66 1.03 -18.14
N GLN A 178 -6.73 0.68 -18.86
CA GLN A 178 -7.78 1.62 -19.20
C GLN A 178 -8.83 1.68 -18.09
N PHE A 179 -9.42 2.86 -17.91
CA PHE A 179 -10.41 3.14 -16.87
C PHE A 179 -11.75 3.48 -17.52
N ALA A 180 -12.82 2.84 -17.07
CA ALA A 180 -14.16 3.17 -17.52
C ALA A 180 -14.59 4.51 -16.91
N LEU A 181 -14.69 5.55 -17.73
CA LEU A 181 -15.10 6.90 -17.34
C LEU A 181 -16.20 7.41 -18.29
N PRO A 182 -16.96 8.44 -17.91
CA PRO A 182 -18.01 9.00 -18.75
C PRO A 182 -17.53 9.37 -20.15
N VAL A 183 -18.31 9.02 -21.18
CA VAL A 183 -17.98 9.32 -22.59
C VAL A 183 -17.77 10.80 -22.86
N ASP A 184 -18.36 11.66 -22.02
CA ASP A 184 -18.33 13.11 -22.12
C ASP A 184 -17.25 13.78 -21.26
N MET A 185 -16.29 13.03 -20.68
CA MET A 185 -15.11 13.61 -20.01
C MET A 185 -14.41 14.64 -20.92
N ALA A 186 -14.06 15.81 -20.42
CA ALA A 186 -13.50 16.90 -21.22
C ALA A 186 -12.38 17.65 -20.47
N GLU A 187 -11.67 18.54 -21.16
CA GLU A 187 -10.72 19.42 -20.50
C GLU A 187 -11.41 20.24 -19.39
N GLY A 188 -10.71 20.37 -18.27
CA GLY A 188 -11.20 21.07 -17.09
C GLY A 188 -12.00 20.21 -16.10
N ASP A 189 -12.44 19.02 -16.50
CA ASP A 189 -13.05 18.04 -15.59
C ASP A 189 -12.02 17.50 -14.61
N TRP A 190 -12.50 17.05 -13.45
CA TRP A 190 -11.66 16.50 -12.39
C TRP A 190 -11.91 15.01 -12.21
N ILE A 191 -10.92 14.31 -11.67
CA ILE A 191 -11.02 12.92 -11.25
C ILE A 191 -10.52 12.85 -9.82
N GLU A 192 -11.37 12.37 -8.92
CA GLU A 192 -10.96 11.99 -7.57
C GLU A 192 -10.49 10.53 -7.60
N ILE A 193 -9.26 10.31 -7.19
CA ILE A 193 -8.61 9.01 -7.04
C ILE A 193 -8.52 8.72 -5.55
N ARG A 194 -9.36 7.80 -5.08
CA ARG A 194 -9.54 7.52 -3.64
C ARG A 194 -8.56 6.46 -3.14
N ASP A 195 -8.48 6.34 -1.82
CA ASP A 195 -7.71 5.30 -1.13
C ASP A 195 -6.20 5.31 -1.51
N ILE A 196 -5.65 6.50 -1.77
CA ILE A 196 -4.28 6.72 -2.28
C ILE A 196 -3.33 7.33 -1.24
N GLY A 197 -3.66 7.27 0.05
CA GLY A 197 -2.80 7.84 1.10
C GLY A 197 -1.51 7.06 1.40
N ALA A 198 -1.33 5.87 0.83
CA ALA A 198 -0.14 5.04 1.05
C ALA A 198 0.73 4.97 -0.21
N TYR A 199 2.03 5.19 -0.07
CA TYR A 199 3.03 5.07 -1.16
C TYR A 199 2.72 5.93 -2.39
N SER A 200 2.07 7.08 -2.19
CA SER A 200 1.70 8.02 -3.23
C SER A 200 2.62 9.25 -3.18
N ASN A 201 2.20 10.32 -2.51
CA ASN A 201 3.01 11.51 -2.26
C ASN A 201 4.38 11.21 -1.61
N ALA A 202 4.53 10.08 -0.91
CA ALA A 202 5.79 9.62 -0.34
C ALA A 202 6.81 9.12 -1.39
N LEU A 203 6.36 8.75 -2.58
CA LEU A 203 7.17 8.28 -3.71
C LEU A 203 7.25 9.29 -4.86
N GLN A 204 6.56 10.44 -4.74
CA GLN A 204 6.56 11.46 -5.78
C GLN A 204 7.96 12.02 -6.03
N THR A 205 8.20 12.44 -7.26
CA THR A 205 9.43 13.13 -7.68
C THR A 205 9.09 14.52 -8.18
N ASN A 206 10.12 15.33 -8.46
CA ASN A 206 9.97 16.63 -9.13
C ASN A 206 10.33 16.54 -10.62
N PHE A 207 10.13 15.37 -11.25
CA PHE A 207 10.48 15.18 -12.65
C PHE A 207 9.68 16.13 -13.56
N ASN A 208 10.34 16.74 -14.55
CA ASN A 208 9.81 17.84 -15.37
C ASN A 208 9.25 19.05 -14.58
N GLY A 209 9.55 19.16 -13.28
CA GLY A 209 9.06 20.24 -12.41
C GLY A 209 7.63 20.04 -11.89
N PHE A 210 6.96 18.94 -12.24
CA PHE A 210 5.62 18.63 -11.72
C PHE A 210 5.73 17.93 -10.37
N HIS A 211 4.96 18.39 -9.39
CA HIS A 211 4.79 17.74 -8.08
C HIS A 211 3.50 18.23 -7.42
N THR A 212 2.96 17.42 -6.52
CA THR A 212 1.78 17.78 -5.74
C THR A 212 2.24 18.46 -4.45
N ASP A 213 1.96 19.76 -4.34
CA ASP A 213 2.37 20.63 -3.22
C ASP A 213 1.21 21.09 -2.33
N THR A 214 -0.02 20.90 -2.80
CA THR A 214 -1.23 21.37 -2.13
C THR A 214 -1.92 20.22 -1.40
N PHE A 215 -1.97 20.32 -0.08
CA PHE A 215 -2.68 19.38 0.79
C PHE A 215 -3.83 20.10 1.50
N VAL A 216 -5.02 19.50 1.42
CA VAL A 216 -6.22 20.00 2.09
C VAL A 216 -6.66 18.97 3.12
N GLU A 217 -6.62 19.34 4.38
CA GLU A 217 -7.14 18.52 5.48
C GLU A 217 -8.63 18.79 5.66
N ILE A 218 -9.43 17.72 5.60
CA ILE A 218 -10.86 17.78 5.87
C ILE A 218 -11.07 17.20 7.25
N HIS A 219 -11.44 18.05 8.20
CA HIS A 219 -11.89 17.59 9.51
C HIS A 219 -13.40 17.32 9.45
N PRO A 220 -13.89 16.23 10.07
CA PRO A 220 -15.32 16.09 10.26
C PRO A 220 -15.82 17.32 11.02
N GLU A 221 -16.92 17.94 10.57
CA GLU A 221 -17.62 18.89 11.41
C GLU A 221 -17.97 18.15 12.71
N LEU A 222 -17.37 18.56 13.82
CA LEU A 222 -17.75 18.11 15.15
C LEU A 222 -19.17 18.65 15.41
N GLY A 223 -20.17 17.91 14.93
CA GLY A 223 -21.59 18.09 15.27
C GLY A 223 -21.90 17.55 16.66
#